data_AF-A0A1N7NK21-F1
#
_entry.id   AF-A0A1N7NK21-F1
#
_cell.length_a   1.000
_cell.length_b   1.000
_cell.length_c   1.000
_cell.angle_alpha   90.00
_cell.angle_beta   90.00
_cell.angle_gamma   90.00
#
_symmetry.space_group_name_H-M   'P 1'
#
loop_
_entity.id
_entity.type
_entity.pdbx_description
1 polymer ?
#
loop_
_entity_poly.entity_id
_entity_poly.type
_entity_poly.pdbx_seq_one_letter_code
_entity_poly.pdbx_strand_id
1 'polypeptide(L)'
;MTLFDYVLVAWMCLLILTCVFWILFSRKNLNALEERAKKAGLYEQEPVDVMGTRVLIISNVLVLPTYIARRFEGTPLEGISKMRAYASVADRRSALLLVLAMHTLALLTLVIYFLPVES
;
A
#
# COMPACT_ATOMS: atom_id res chain seq x y z
N MET A 1 -13.07 -2.92 30.87
CA MET A 1 -12.27 -2.58 29.67
C MET A 1 -11.99 -1.10 29.73
N THR A 2 -10.71 -0.74 29.80
CA THR A 2 -10.24 0.65 29.76
C THR A 2 -10.31 1.17 28.32
N LEU A 3 -10.16 2.48 28.12
CA LEU A 3 -10.03 3.07 26.78
C LEU A 3 -8.85 2.43 26.01
N PHE A 4 -7.75 2.13 26.71
CA PHE A 4 -6.59 1.44 26.16
C PHE A 4 -6.97 0.07 25.58
N ASP A 5 -7.76 -0.73 26.29
CA ASP A 5 -8.19 -2.06 25.81
C ASP A 5 -8.98 -1.97 24.50
N TYR A 6 -9.90 -1.00 24.38
CA TYR A 6 -10.67 -0.81 23.15
C TYR A 6 -9.80 -0.38 21.98
N VAL A 7 -8.86 0.55 22.21
CA VAL A 7 -7.93 1.02 21.17
C VAL A 7 -6.99 -0.11 20.73
N LEU A 8 -6.52 -0.94 21.67
CA LEU A 8 -5.68 -2.09 21.39
C LEU A 8 -6.42 -3.16 20.56
N VAL A 9 -7.67 -3.47 20.89
CA VAL A 9 -8.50 -4.40 20.10
C VAL A 9 -8.73 -3.85 18.69
N ALA A 10 -9.07 -2.57 18.56
CA ALA A 10 -9.22 -1.92 17.26
C ALA A 10 -7.92 -1.97 16.44
N TRP A 11 -6.77 -1.75 17.08
CA TRP A 11 -5.45 -1.87 16.47
C TRP A 11 -5.20 -3.29 15.94
N MET A 12 -5.48 -4.32 16.74
CA MET A 12 -5.32 -5.72 16.35
C MET A 12 -6.22 -6.09 15.16
N CYS A 13 -7.49 -5.67 15.18
CA CYS A 13 -8.40 -5.87 14.06
C CYS A 13 -7.90 -5.18 12.78
N LEU A 14 -7.41 -3.94 12.91
CA LEU A 14 -6.90 -3.16 11.80
C LEU A 14 -5.58 -3.74 11.24
N LEU A 15 -4.72 -4.28 12.10
CA LEU A 15 -3.50 -5.00 11.70
C LEU A 15 -3.85 -6.19 10.82
N ILE A 16 -4.79 -7.04 11.27
CA ILE A 16 -5.24 -8.21 10.52
C ILE A 16 -5.83 -7.78 9.16
N LEU A 17 -6.68 -6.75 9.15
CA LEU A 17 -7.28 -6.22 7.94
C LEU A 17 -6.22 -5.70 6.96
N THR A 18 -5.21 -4.99 7.47
CA THR A 18 -4.07 -4.48 6.69
C THR A 18 -3.31 -5.64 6.05
N CYS A 19 -3.01 -6.70 6.81
CA CYS A 19 -2.36 -7.90 6.28
C CYS A 19 -3.18 -8.56 5.17
N VAL A 20 -4.50 -8.67 5.33
CA VAL A 20 -5.39 -9.23 4.31
C VAL A 20 -5.35 -8.38 3.03
N PHE A 21 -5.50 -7.06 3.15
CA PHE A 21 -5.42 -6.18 1.97
C PHE A 21 -4.05 -6.21 1.31
N TRP A 22 -2.98 -6.32 2.09
CA TRP A 22 -1.62 -6.43 1.56
C TRP A 22 -1.47 -7.69 0.72
N ILE A 23 -1.84 -8.85 1.26
CA ILE A 23 -1.74 -10.13 0.54
C ILE A 23 -2.60 -10.12 -0.71
N LEU A 24 -3.84 -9.61 -0.64
CA LEU A 24 -4.74 -9.52 -1.79
C LEU A 24 -4.19 -8.61 -2.88
N PHE A 25 -3.69 -7.43 -2.50
CA PHE A 25 -3.12 -6.48 -3.45
C PHE A 25 -1.86 -7.04 -4.10
N SER A 26 -0.94 -7.59 -3.31
CA SER A 26 0.30 -8.21 -3.82
C SER A 26 0.01 -9.35 -4.79
N ARG A 27 -0.76 -10.36 -4.36
CA ARG A 27 -0.90 -11.61 -5.13
C ARG A 27 -1.80 -11.47 -6.35
N LYS A 28 -2.80 -10.60 -6.31
CA LYS A 28 -3.82 -10.50 -7.36
C LYS A 28 -3.62 -9.27 -8.23
N ASN A 29 -3.68 -8.09 -7.63
CA ASN A 29 -3.77 -6.84 -8.39
C ASN A 29 -2.40 -6.41 -8.92
N LEU A 30 -1.37 -6.49 -8.07
CA LEU A 30 0.00 -6.14 -8.46
C LEU A 30 0.55 -7.12 -9.50
N ASN A 31 0.41 -8.43 -9.28
CA ASN A 31 0.82 -9.43 -10.27
C ASN A 31 0.15 -9.21 -11.64
N ALA A 32 -1.17 -8.96 -11.66
CA ALA A 32 -1.88 -8.69 -12.90
C ALA A 32 -1.45 -7.35 -13.55
N LEU A 33 -1.11 -6.34 -12.75
CA LEU A 33 -0.59 -5.07 -13.22
C LEU A 33 0.80 -5.22 -13.84
N GLU A 34 1.70 -5.94 -13.18
CA GLU A 34 3.04 -6.23 -13.70
C GLU A 34 2.98 -7.00 -15.01
N GLU A 35 2.08 -7.98 -15.13
CA GLU A 35 1.88 -8.73 -16.38
C GLU A 35 1.42 -7.80 -17.52
N ARG A 36 0.51 -6.87 -17.25
CA ARG A 36 0.06 -5.86 -18.22
C ARG A 36 1.20 -4.91 -18.61
N ALA A 37 1.98 -4.44 -17.64
CA ALA A 37 3.11 -3.54 -17.88
C ALA A 37 4.24 -4.22 -18.66
N LYS A 38 4.49 -5.50 -18.39
CA LYS A 38 5.46 -6.33 -19.13
C LYS A 38 5.04 -6.53 -20.57
N LYS A 39 3.76 -6.83 -20.83
CA LYS A 39 3.21 -6.93 -22.20
C LYS A 39 3.35 -5.64 -22.99
N ALA A 40 3.38 -4.49 -22.31
CA ALA A 40 3.60 -3.18 -22.93
C ALA A 40 5.09 -2.82 -23.14
N GLY A 41 6.03 -3.71 -22.78
CA GLY A 41 7.47 -3.49 -22.97
C GLY A 41 8.09 -2.45 -22.03
N LEU A 42 7.37 -2.02 -20.99
CA LEU A 42 7.79 -0.93 -20.10
C LEU A 42 8.42 -1.42 -18.79
N TYR A 43 8.37 -2.71 -18.51
CA TYR A 43 8.77 -3.25 -17.22
C TYR A 43 9.66 -4.47 -17.37
N GLU A 44 10.95 -4.28 -17.05
CA GLU A 44 11.85 -5.38 -16.74
C GLU A 44 11.64 -5.71 -15.26
N GLN A 45 11.26 -6.96 -14.99
CA GLN A 45 10.87 -7.39 -13.65
C GLN A 45 12.11 -7.39 -12.75
N GLU A 46 12.28 -6.38 -11.90
CA GLU A 46 13.23 -6.47 -10.78
C GLU A 46 12.83 -7.66 -9.89
N PRO A 47 13.81 -8.37 -9.29
CA PRO A 47 13.57 -9.63 -8.62
C PRO A 47 12.58 -9.49 -7.45
N VAL A 48 11.34 -9.89 -7.71
CA VAL A 48 10.37 -10.57 -6.86
C VAL A 48 10.46 -10.23 -5.36
N ASP A 49 10.29 -8.95 -5.00
CA ASP A 49 9.89 -8.60 -3.63
C ASP A 49 8.36 -8.68 -3.51
N VAL A 50 7.87 -9.92 -3.44
CA VAL A 50 6.43 -10.28 -3.43
C VAL A 50 5.74 -9.93 -2.12
N MET A 51 6.50 -9.59 -1.08
CA MET A 51 5.96 -9.37 0.27
C MET A 51 6.50 -8.14 0.99
N GLY A 52 7.53 -7.46 0.46
CA GLY A 52 8.20 -6.36 1.16
C GLY A 52 7.73 -4.95 0.77
N THR A 53 8.62 -4.01 1.02
CA THR A 53 8.43 -2.55 0.91
C THR A 53 8.02 -2.12 -0.50
N ARG A 54 8.40 -2.87 -1.54
CA ARG A 54 8.04 -2.58 -2.93
C ARG A 54 6.54 -2.54 -3.16
N VAL A 55 5.77 -3.46 -2.57
CA VAL A 55 4.31 -3.49 -2.68
C VAL A 55 3.71 -2.21 -2.09
N LEU A 56 4.30 -1.72 -0.99
CA LEU A 56 3.87 -0.51 -0.30
C LEU A 56 4.25 0.76 -1.07
N ILE A 57 5.41 0.77 -1.72
CA ILE A 57 5.84 1.87 -2.59
C ILE A 57 4.93 1.95 -3.81
N ILE A 58 4.68 0.82 -4.48
CA ILE A 58 3.84 0.76 -5.68
C ILE A 58 2.40 1.16 -5.35
N SER A 59 1.83 0.68 -4.23
CA SER A 59 0.48 1.07 -3.81
C SER A 59 0.37 2.57 -3.51
N ASN A 60 1.37 3.16 -2.83
CA ASN A 60 1.42 4.60 -2.61
C ASN A 60 1.46 5.37 -3.93
N VAL A 61 2.39 5.02 -4.83
CA VAL A 61 2.53 5.69 -6.13
C VAL A 61 1.26 5.58 -6.96
N LEU A 62 0.58 4.41 -6.96
CA LEU A 62 -0.68 4.19 -7.66
C LEU A 62 -1.79 5.15 -7.24
N VAL A 63 -1.87 5.44 -5.95
CA VAL A 63 -2.92 6.28 -5.35
C VAL A 63 -2.65 7.78 -5.54
N LEU A 64 -1.39 8.17 -5.79
CA LEU A 64 -1.04 9.57 -5.98
C LEU A 64 -1.78 10.19 -7.19
N PRO A 65 -2.14 11.48 -7.10
CA PRO A 65 -2.59 12.25 -8.25
C PRO A 65 -1.56 12.27 -9.39
N THR A 66 -2.03 12.33 -10.63
CA THR A 66 -1.17 12.32 -11.83
C THR A 66 -0.12 13.43 -11.86
N TYR A 67 -0.44 14.62 -11.35
CA TYR A 67 0.51 15.73 -11.30
C TYR A 67 1.67 15.48 -10.32
N ILE A 68 1.43 14.76 -9.22
CA ILE A 68 2.51 14.38 -8.29
C ILE A 68 3.34 13.27 -8.91
N ALA A 69 2.69 12.32 -9.57
CA ALA A 69 3.39 11.19 -10.20
C ALA A 69 4.39 11.60 -11.28
N ARG A 70 4.15 12.73 -11.98
CA ARG A 70 5.10 13.30 -12.96
C ARG A 70 6.42 13.76 -12.32
N ARG A 71 6.44 14.07 -11.02
CA ARG A 71 7.67 14.44 -10.31
C ARG A 71 8.66 13.28 -10.14
N PHE A 72 8.22 12.05 -10.42
CA PHE A 72 9.09 10.87 -10.38
C PHE A 72 9.84 10.62 -11.70
N GLU A 73 9.63 11.44 -12.74
CA GLU A 73 10.42 11.39 -13.97
C GLU A 73 11.90 11.67 -13.65
N GLY A 74 12.82 10.82 -14.11
CA GLY A 74 14.25 10.89 -13.81
C GLY A 74 14.65 10.29 -12.45
N THR A 75 13.71 9.72 -11.69
CA THR A 75 13.98 9.04 -10.41
C THR A 75 13.88 7.52 -10.54
N PRO A 76 14.40 6.73 -9.57
CA PRO A 76 14.21 5.27 -9.55
C PRO A 76 12.73 4.83 -9.55
N LEU A 77 11.80 5.73 -9.20
CA LEU A 77 10.35 5.48 -9.16
C LEU A 77 9.66 5.73 -10.51
N GLU A 78 10.38 6.16 -11.54
CA GLU A 78 9.81 6.46 -12.86
C GLU A 78 9.12 5.24 -13.49
N GLY A 79 9.71 4.04 -13.38
CA GLY A 79 9.10 2.81 -13.90
C GLY A 79 7.74 2.54 -13.24
N ILE A 80 7.65 2.74 -11.92
CA ILE A 80 6.42 2.57 -11.16
C ILE A 80 5.39 3.66 -11.50
N SER A 81 5.84 4.89 -11.72
CA SER A 81 4.94 5.99 -12.11
C SER A 81 4.32 5.74 -13.49
N LYS A 82 5.10 5.20 -14.43
CA LYS A 82 4.65 4.77 -15.77
C LYS A 82 3.69 3.58 -15.71
N MET A 83 3.90 2.62 -14.79
CA MET A 83 2.96 1.50 -14.59
C MET A 83 1.53 1.95 -14.27
N ARG A 84 1.33 3.15 -13.67
CA ARG A 84 -0.02 3.67 -13.37
C ARG A 84 -0.93 3.80 -14.60
N ALA A 85 -0.35 3.99 -15.78
CA ALA A 85 -1.12 4.05 -17.02
C ALA A 85 -1.82 2.72 -17.35
N TYR A 86 -1.29 1.60 -16.85
CA TYR A 86 -1.81 0.24 -17.08
C TYR A 86 -2.64 -0.30 -15.91
N ALA A 87 -2.78 0.51 -14.86
CA ALA A 87 -3.56 0.17 -13.68
C ALA A 87 -5.06 0.36 -13.95
N SER A 88 -5.80 -0.71 -13.72
CA SER A 88 -7.26 -0.70 -13.75
C SER A 88 -7.83 0.08 -12.55
N VAL A 89 -9.11 0.43 -12.64
CA VAL A 89 -9.83 1.05 -11.52
C VAL A 89 -9.81 0.15 -10.27
N ALA A 90 -9.86 -1.18 -10.45
CA ALA A 90 -9.80 -2.14 -9.35
C ALA A 90 -8.43 -2.16 -8.65
N ASP A 91 -7.34 -2.08 -9.41
CA ASP A 91 -5.98 -2.01 -8.84
C ASP A 91 -5.80 -0.73 -8.03
N ARG A 92 -6.31 0.40 -8.52
CA ARG A 92 -6.23 1.68 -7.82
C ARG A 92 -7.07 1.69 -6.54
N ARG A 93 -8.27 1.12 -6.57
CA ARG A 93 -9.14 1.01 -5.38
C ARG A 93 -8.52 0.11 -4.31
N SER A 94 -7.97 -1.03 -4.71
CA SER A 94 -7.32 -1.93 -3.77
C SER A 94 -6.01 -1.36 -3.21
N ALA A 95 -5.22 -0.67 -4.03
CA ALA A 95 -4.08 0.11 -3.56
C ALA A 95 -4.50 1.18 -2.55
N LEU A 96 -5.59 1.91 -2.81
CA LEU A 96 -6.13 2.92 -1.90
C LEU A 96 -6.54 2.32 -0.55
N LEU A 97 -7.23 1.17 -0.56
CA LEU A 97 -7.64 0.49 0.68
C LEU A 97 -6.42 0.07 1.50
N LEU A 98 -5.38 -0.47 0.85
CA LEU A 98 -4.14 -0.85 1.53
C LEU A 98 -3.42 0.38 2.11
N VAL A 99 -3.27 1.45 1.33
CA VAL A 99 -2.63 2.69 1.77
C VAL A 99 -3.39 3.29 2.95
N LEU A 100 -4.71 3.37 2.87
CA LEU A 100 -5.54 3.89 3.95
C LEU A 100 -5.37 3.05 5.23
N ALA A 101 -5.50 1.73 5.11
CA ALA A 101 -5.35 0.81 6.23
C ALA A 101 -3.97 0.97 6.93
N MET A 102 -2.89 1.03 6.16
CA MET A 102 -1.55 1.24 6.69
C MET A 102 -1.37 2.58 7.41
N HIS A 103 -1.85 3.68 6.82
CA HIS A 103 -1.72 5.01 7.44
C HIS A 103 -2.60 5.11 8.69
N THR A 104 -3.80 4.53 8.67
CA THR A 104 -4.64 4.46 9.87
C THR A 104 -3.99 3.62 10.96
N LEU A 105 -3.36 2.49 10.62
CA LEU A 105 -2.65 1.65 11.59
C LEU A 105 -1.47 2.40 12.20
N ALA A 106 -0.68 3.11 11.40
CA ALA A 106 0.45 3.91 11.86
C ALA A 106 0.00 5.03 12.81
N LEU A 107 -1.08 5.74 12.46
CA LEU A 107 -1.69 6.76 13.33
C LEU A 107 -2.16 6.16 14.65
N LEU A 108 -2.79 4.99 14.62
CA LEU A 108 -3.33 4.33 15.80
C LEU A 108 -2.21 3.80 16.71
N THR A 109 -1.11 3.29 16.15
CA THR A 109 0.12 2.98 16.90
C THR A 109 0.66 4.23 17.61
N LEU A 110 0.70 5.37 16.93
CA LEU A 110 1.16 6.63 17.51
C LEU A 110 0.23 7.08 18.65
N VAL A 111 -1.09 6.94 18.49
CA VAL A 111 -2.07 7.22 19.55
C VAL A 111 -1.86 6.33 20.77
N ILE A 112 -1.67 5.02 20.58
CA ILE A 112 -1.40 4.07 21.68
C ILE A 112 -0.14 4.47 22.45
N TYR A 113 0.92 4.92 21.76
CA TYR A 113 2.16 5.34 22.39
C TYR A 113 1.98 6.50 23.38
N PHE A 114 1.05 7.42 23.11
CA PHE A 114 0.77 8.57 23.97
C PHE A 114 -0.38 8.33 24.97
N LEU A 115 -1.06 7.19 24.93
CA LEU A 115 -2.17 6.89 25.83
C LEU A 115 -1.64 6.42 27.20
N PRO A 116 -2.13 6.98 28.31
CA PRO A 116 -1.74 6.51 29.64
C PRO A 116 -2.28 5.08 29.85
N VAL A 117 -1.41 4.19 30.32
CA VAL A 117 -1.82 2.88 30.83
C VAL A 117 -2.30 3.11 32.26
N GLU A 118 -3.60 3.31 32.43
CA GLU A 118 -4.22 3.29 33.77
C GLU A 118 -3.97 1.89 34.35
N SER A 119 -3.24 1.85 35.48
CA SER A 119 -2.84 0.63 36.19
C SER A 119 -3.79 0.32 37.33
#